data_AF-A0A9P7GIB8-F1
#
_entry.id   AF-A0A9P7GIB8-F1
#
_cell.length_a   1.000
_cell.length_b   1.000
_cell.length_c   1.000
_cell.angle_alpha   90.00
_cell.angle_beta   90.00
_cell.angle_gamma   90.00
#
_symmetry.space_group_name_H-M   'P 1'
#
loop_
_entity.id
_entity.type
_entity.pdbx_description
1 polymer ?
#
loop_
_entity_poly.entity_id
_entity_poly.type
_entity_poly.pdbx_seq_one_letter_code
_entity_poly.pdbx_strand_id
1 'polypeptide(L)'
;MARKKSQEENPDSIQPETRVQLPPGLRKMIREVRGVAPNAATTTRELALHILTSSHLNTKCLHHGFDRRAKPSSTVIGNQSDPATPAAGLLNCGCDEEDALWDFFFWKTTKGSGDLPFEKHSLTNTLRPYVKNF
;
A
#
# COMPACT_ATOMS: atom_id res chain seq x y z
N MET A 1 -30.57 -5.00 -50.65
CA MET A 1 -29.09 -4.99 -50.56
C MET A 1 -28.70 -4.51 -49.17
N ALA A 2 -28.34 -5.42 -48.25
CA ALA A 2 -28.04 -5.11 -46.86
C ALA A 2 -26.53 -4.89 -46.67
N ARG A 3 -26.13 -3.69 -46.22
CA ARG A 3 -24.74 -3.35 -45.89
C ARG A 3 -24.34 -4.02 -44.58
N LYS A 4 -23.37 -4.94 -44.63
CA LYS A 4 -22.67 -5.47 -43.46
C LYS A 4 -21.84 -4.35 -42.83
N LYS A 5 -22.14 -4.00 -41.56
CA LYS A 5 -21.31 -3.13 -40.72
C LYS A 5 -20.13 -3.97 -40.22
N SER A 6 -18.93 -3.64 -40.66
CA SER A 6 -17.67 -4.18 -40.15
C SER A 6 -17.53 -3.73 -38.69
N GLN A 7 -17.40 -4.68 -37.77
CA GLN A 7 -17.04 -4.39 -36.39
C GLN A 7 -15.55 -4.08 -36.35
N GLU A 8 -15.24 -2.87 -35.89
CA GLU A 8 -13.89 -2.37 -35.68
C GLU A 8 -13.44 -2.91 -34.31
N GLU A 9 -12.64 -3.97 -34.32
CA GLU A 9 -12.07 -4.56 -33.11
C GLU A 9 -11.05 -3.58 -32.51
N ASN A 10 -11.31 -3.10 -31.29
CA ASN A 10 -10.48 -2.14 -30.59
C ASN A 10 -9.20 -2.84 -30.05
N PRO A 11 -8.00 -2.54 -30.59
CA PRO A 11 -6.77 -3.23 -30.23
C PRO A 11 -6.22 -2.85 -28.84
N ASP A 12 -6.83 -1.89 -28.14
CA ASP A 12 -6.40 -1.45 -26.80
C ASP A 12 -7.11 -2.19 -25.65
N SER A 13 -7.79 -3.30 -25.94
CA SER A 13 -8.28 -4.23 -24.92
C SER A 13 -7.12 -5.06 -24.36
N ILE A 14 -6.16 -4.40 -23.71
CA ILE A 14 -5.21 -5.07 -22.82
C ILE A 14 -6.06 -5.62 -21.67
N GLN A 15 -6.34 -6.92 -21.73
CA GLN A 15 -6.93 -7.65 -20.61
C GLN A 15 -6.05 -7.33 -19.40
N PRO A 16 -6.59 -6.80 -18.29
CA PRO A 16 -5.80 -6.39 -17.15
C PRO A 16 -4.95 -7.59 -16.74
N GLU A 17 -3.65 -7.50 -17.04
CA GLU A 17 -2.69 -8.58 -16.78
C GLU A 17 -2.93 -9.06 -15.36
N THR A 18 -3.17 -10.36 -15.21
CA THR A 18 -3.39 -11.02 -13.92
C THR A 18 -2.43 -10.45 -12.89
N ARG A 19 -2.93 -9.56 -12.01
CA ARG A 19 -2.13 -8.90 -10.99
C ARG A 19 -1.42 -9.98 -10.20
N VAL A 20 -0.10 -10.05 -10.32
CA VAL A 20 0.70 -11.12 -9.72
C VAL A 20 0.63 -10.93 -8.20
N GLN A 21 -0.24 -11.71 -7.55
CA GLN A 21 -0.36 -11.66 -6.10
C GLN A 21 0.83 -12.37 -5.47
N LEU A 22 1.62 -11.63 -4.70
CA LEU A 22 2.73 -12.22 -3.96
C LEU A 22 2.19 -13.16 -2.86
N PRO A 23 2.71 -14.40 -2.77
CA PRO A 23 2.39 -15.29 -1.67
C PRO A 23 2.65 -14.62 -0.30
N PRO A 24 1.79 -14.84 0.72
CA PRO A 24 1.97 -14.23 2.05
C PRO A 24 3.36 -14.48 2.66
N GLY A 25 3.93 -15.67 2.43
CA GLY A 25 5.28 -16.02 2.87
C GLY A 25 6.35 -15.14 2.22
N LEU A 26 6.26 -14.89 0.92
CA LEU A 26 7.19 -14.03 0.20
C LEU A 26 7.09 -12.57 0.66
N ARG A 27 5.87 -12.05 0.86
CA ARG A 27 5.66 -10.73 1.45
C ARG A 27 6.27 -10.60 2.84
N LYS A 28 6.18 -11.64 3.66
CA LYS A 28 6.83 -11.68 4.97
C LYS A 28 8.35 -11.67 4.84
N MET A 29 8.93 -12.51 3.98
CA MET A 29 10.38 -12.53 3.74
C MET A 29 10.91 -11.18 3.27
N ILE A 30 10.25 -10.54 2.30
CA ILE A 30 10.64 -9.20 1.82
C ILE A 30 10.64 -8.19 2.97
N ARG A 31 9.65 -8.26 3.87
CA ARG A 31 9.61 -7.40 5.06
C ARG A 31 10.69 -7.74 6.08
N GLU A 32 11.21 -8.95 6.14
CA GLU A 32 12.19 -9.33 7.17
C GLU A 32 13.64 -8.99 6.75
N VAL A 33 13.94 -9.04 5.45
CA VAL A 33 15.28 -8.76 4.95
C VAL A 33 15.54 -7.24 4.87
N ARG A 34 16.52 -6.77 5.66
CA ARG A 34 17.01 -5.39 5.62
C ARG A 34 17.57 -5.07 4.22
N GLY A 35 17.29 -3.87 3.71
CA GLY A 35 17.72 -3.45 2.37
C GLY A 35 16.79 -3.91 1.24
N VAL A 36 16.14 -5.08 1.36
CA VAL A 36 15.19 -5.55 0.33
C VAL A 36 13.87 -4.78 0.42
N ALA A 37 13.33 -4.55 1.62
CA ALA A 37 12.06 -3.84 1.75
C ALA A 37 12.09 -2.37 1.26
N PRO A 38 13.12 -1.54 1.56
CA PRO A 38 13.26 -0.22 0.96
C PRO A 38 13.35 -0.27 -0.57
N ASN A 39 14.17 -1.16 -1.12
CA ASN A 39 14.32 -1.29 -2.57
C ASN A 39 13.00 -1.71 -3.23
N ALA A 40 12.29 -2.65 -2.62
CA ALA A 40 10.98 -3.08 -3.12
C ALA A 40 9.92 -1.97 -3.00
N ALA A 41 10.00 -1.12 -1.97
CA ALA A 41 9.14 0.05 -1.82
C ALA A 41 9.41 1.13 -2.88
N THR A 42 10.64 1.22 -3.39
CA THR A 42 11.04 2.21 -4.42
C THR A 42 11.05 1.68 -5.84
N THR A 43 10.87 0.37 -6.06
CA THR A 43 10.87 -0.23 -7.40
C THR A 43 9.56 0.07 -8.13
N THR A 44 8.43 -0.33 -7.56
CA THR A 44 7.11 0.02 -8.09
C THR A 44 6.12 0.24 -6.95
N ARG A 45 5.16 1.14 -7.18
CA ARG A 45 4.06 1.41 -6.26
C ARG A 45 3.27 0.14 -5.90
N GLU A 46 2.93 -0.65 -6.91
CA GLU A 46 2.14 -1.88 -6.77
C GLU A 46 2.85 -2.92 -5.90
N LEU A 47 4.17 -3.07 -6.09
CA LEU A 47 4.99 -3.97 -5.26
C LEU A 47 5.01 -3.48 -3.81
N ALA A 48 5.22 -2.18 -3.60
CA ALA A 48 5.22 -1.56 -2.28
C ALA A 48 3.88 -1.80 -1.56
N LEU A 49 2.76 -1.62 -2.26
CA LEU A 49 1.42 -1.89 -1.73
C LEU A 49 1.23 -3.37 -1.42
N HIS A 50 1.65 -4.27 -2.30
CA HIS A 50 1.58 -5.70 -2.06
C HIS A 50 2.33 -6.11 -0.79
N ILE A 51 3.48 -5.48 -0.50
CA ILE A 51 4.26 -5.77 0.70
C ILE A 51 3.64 -5.14 1.96
N LEU A 52 3.10 -3.92 1.83
CA LEU A 52 2.42 -3.18 2.90
C LEU A 52 1.13 -3.87 3.36
N THR A 53 0.51 -4.65 2.48
CA THR A 53 -0.79 -5.30 2.66
C THR A 53 -0.60 -6.75 3.16
N SER A 54 -1.16 -7.09 4.34
CA SER A 54 -0.95 -8.40 5.00
C SER A 54 -1.66 -9.61 4.33
N SER A 55 -2.78 -9.38 3.66
CA SER A 55 -3.62 -10.34 2.92
C SER A 55 -4.07 -9.78 1.55
N HIS A 56 -4.93 -10.48 0.81
CA HIS A 56 -5.59 -9.96 -0.40
C HIS A 56 -6.75 -8.99 -0.07
N LEU A 57 -7.29 -9.08 1.16
CA LEU A 57 -8.54 -8.43 1.57
C LEU A 57 -8.31 -7.36 2.65
N ASN A 58 -7.10 -6.81 2.79
CA ASN A 58 -6.66 -6.16 4.03
C ASN A 58 -7.57 -5.06 4.53
N THR A 59 -8.34 -5.39 5.55
CA THR A 59 -9.05 -4.43 6.38
C THR A 59 -8.12 -3.52 7.19
N LYS A 60 -6.82 -3.86 7.31
CA LYS A 60 -5.81 -3.11 8.06
C LYS A 60 -4.45 -3.12 7.35
N CYS A 61 -3.90 -1.94 7.08
CA CYS A 61 -2.52 -1.79 6.62
C CYS A 61 -1.53 -1.97 7.79
N LEU A 62 -0.25 -2.26 7.48
CA LEU A 62 0.76 -2.43 8.52
C LEU A 62 1.08 -1.13 9.30
N HIS A 63 0.72 0.04 8.76
CA HIS A 63 0.85 1.32 9.48
C HIS A 63 0.18 1.25 10.87
N HIS A 64 -1.01 0.64 10.99
CA HIS A 64 -1.66 0.42 12.30
C HIS A 64 -0.92 -0.57 13.21
N GLY A 65 -0.12 -1.47 12.64
CA GLY A 65 0.76 -2.35 13.41
C GLY A 65 2.00 -1.63 13.94
N PHE A 66 2.47 -0.59 13.23
CA PHE A 66 3.65 0.19 13.60
C PHE A 66 3.32 1.32 14.57
N ASP A 67 2.25 2.07 14.30
CA ASP A 67 1.74 3.10 15.20
C ASP A 67 0.43 2.64 15.84
N ARG A 68 0.53 2.10 17.07
CA ARG A 68 -0.66 1.70 17.85
C ARG A 68 -1.59 2.88 18.18
N ARG A 69 -1.15 4.13 17.98
CA ARG A 69 -1.96 5.34 18.16
C ARG A 69 -2.67 5.75 16.87
N ALA A 70 -2.23 5.26 15.72
CA ALA A 70 -2.93 5.46 14.45
C ALA A 70 -4.26 4.70 14.49
N LYS A 71 -5.32 5.41 14.85
CA LYS A 71 -6.67 4.87 14.76
C LYS A 71 -6.99 4.67 13.28
N PRO A 72 -7.59 3.54 12.88
CA PRO A 72 -8.19 3.46 11.56
C PRO A 72 -9.14 4.64 11.41
N SER A 73 -9.26 5.15 10.18
CA SER A 73 -10.33 6.10 9.88
C SER A 73 -11.64 5.51 10.38
N SER A 74 -12.55 6.35 10.89
CA SER A 74 -13.87 5.91 11.36
C SER A 74 -14.67 5.16 10.28
N THR A 75 -14.21 5.24 9.04
CA THR A 75 -14.76 4.55 7.87
C THR A 75 -13.81 3.44 7.44
N VAL A 76 -13.81 2.30 8.15
CA VAL A 76 -13.21 1.08 7.60
C VAL A 76 -14.12 0.62 6.46
N ILE A 77 -13.57 0.57 5.25
CA ILE A 77 -14.31 0.24 4.02
C ILE A 77 -14.18 -1.26 3.77
N GLY A 78 -15.27 -1.97 4.05
CA GLY A 78 -15.36 -3.42 3.91
C GLY A 78 -14.78 -4.19 5.08
N ASN A 79 -15.09 -5.48 5.12
CA ASN A 79 -14.52 -6.42 6.07
C ASN A 79 -14.00 -7.67 5.33
N GLN A 80 -13.42 -8.66 6.04
CA GLN A 80 -12.93 -9.88 5.38
C GLN A 80 -14.05 -10.68 4.71
N SER A 81 -15.29 -10.56 5.19
CA SER A 81 -16.47 -11.24 4.68
C SER A 81 -17.14 -10.47 3.53
N ASP A 82 -16.97 -9.16 3.48
CA ASP A 82 -17.53 -8.25 2.48
C ASP A 82 -16.45 -7.23 2.05
N PRO A 83 -15.53 -7.63 1.15
CA PRO A 83 -14.47 -6.74 0.71
C PRO A 83 -15.04 -5.66 -0.20
N ALA A 84 -15.26 -4.49 0.37
CA ALA A 84 -15.56 -3.29 -0.40
C ALA A 84 -14.29 -2.77 -1.07
N THR A 85 -14.43 -2.26 -2.30
CA THR A 85 -13.33 -1.54 -2.97
C THR A 85 -13.22 -0.15 -2.35
N PRO A 86 -12.07 0.23 -1.77
CA PRO A 86 -11.89 1.57 -1.24
C PRO A 86 -11.91 2.61 -2.37
N ALA A 87 -12.13 3.88 -2.03
CA ALA A 87 -11.96 4.96 -3.00
C ALA A 87 -10.49 5.01 -3.50
N ALA A 88 -10.29 5.53 -4.71
CA ALA A 88 -8.94 5.65 -5.26
C ALA A 88 -8.02 6.44 -4.32
N GLY A 89 -6.81 5.92 -4.08
CA GLY A 89 -5.85 6.52 -3.14
C GLY A 89 -6.09 6.18 -1.66
N LEU A 90 -7.11 5.37 -1.34
CA LEU A 90 -7.34 4.90 0.03
C LEU A 90 -7.14 3.38 0.15
N LEU A 91 -6.65 2.96 1.31
CA LEU A 91 -6.66 1.57 1.75
C LEU A 91 -8.00 1.24 2.42
N ASN A 92 -8.37 -0.03 2.54
CA ASN A 92 -9.63 -0.45 3.20
C ASN A 92 -9.71 -0.04 4.68
N CYS A 93 -8.59 0.21 5.35
CA CYS A 93 -8.58 0.78 6.71
C CYS A 93 -8.87 2.28 6.76
N GLY A 94 -9.07 2.90 5.58
CA GLY A 94 -9.27 4.33 5.37
C GLY A 94 -8.01 5.17 5.53
N CYS A 95 -6.82 4.55 5.54
CA CYS A 95 -5.56 5.27 5.41
C CYS A 95 -5.36 5.74 3.97
N ASP A 96 -4.74 6.91 3.83
CA ASP A 96 -4.19 7.34 2.55
C ASP A 96 -3.07 6.40 2.11
N GLU A 97 -3.09 6.06 0.83
CA GLU A 97 -2.16 5.11 0.24
C GLU A 97 -0.73 5.66 0.22
N GLU A 98 -0.54 6.94 -0.11
CA GLU A 98 0.78 7.59 -0.12
C GLU A 98 1.37 7.67 1.27
N ASP A 99 0.58 8.14 2.25
CA ASP A 99 1.04 8.26 3.63
C ASP A 99 1.49 6.90 4.17
N ALA A 100 0.71 5.85 3.88
CA ALA A 100 1.02 4.51 4.34
C ALA A 100 2.28 3.92 3.66
N LEU A 101 2.50 4.24 2.38
CA LEU A 101 3.71 3.86 1.64
C LEU A 101 4.95 4.62 2.14
N TRP A 102 4.81 5.92 2.40
CA TRP A 102 5.87 6.75 2.97
C TRP A 102 6.29 6.25 4.35
N ASP A 103 5.32 5.98 5.24
CA ASP A 103 5.61 5.44 6.56
C ASP A 103 6.26 4.05 6.47
N PHE A 104 5.83 3.22 5.52
CA PHE A 104 6.47 1.94 5.27
C PHE A 104 7.93 2.09 4.85
N PHE A 105 8.22 3.00 3.92
CA PHE A 105 9.58 3.31 3.48
C PHE A 105 10.44 3.81 4.65
N PHE A 106 9.97 4.81 5.38
CA PHE A 106 10.69 5.37 6.53
C PHE A 106 10.94 4.31 7.60
N TRP A 107 9.95 3.51 7.95
CA TRP A 107 10.12 2.43 8.92
C TRP A 107 11.22 1.45 8.51
N LYS A 108 11.34 1.17 7.21
CA LYS A 108 12.34 0.26 6.66
C LYS A 108 13.74 0.84 6.54
N THR A 109 13.86 2.14 6.32
CA THR A 109 15.16 2.82 6.20
C THR A 109 15.71 3.28 7.55
N THR A 110 14.85 3.65 8.49
CA THR A 110 15.26 4.22 9.80
C THR A 110 15.68 3.20 10.84
N LYS A 111 15.23 1.94 10.77
CA LYS A 111 15.59 0.90 11.77
C LYS A 111 17.03 0.35 11.68
N GLY A 112 17.92 1.02 10.96
CA GLY A 112 19.30 0.58 10.69
C GLY A 112 20.28 0.71 11.85
N SER A 113 20.16 1.72 12.71
CA SER A 113 21.16 2.04 13.75
C SER A 113 20.76 1.43 15.09
N GLY A 114 21.28 0.26 15.40
CA GLY A 114 20.95 -0.53 16.59
C GLY A 114 21.42 0.03 17.94
N ASP A 115 21.45 1.36 18.17
CA ASP A 115 21.89 1.88 19.47
C ASP A 115 21.36 3.26 19.87
N LEU A 116 20.25 3.74 19.30
CA LEU A 116 19.58 4.93 19.85
C LEU A 116 18.14 4.60 20.29
N PRO A 117 17.76 4.97 21.54
CA PRO A 117 16.40 4.83 22.00
C PRO A 117 15.51 5.69 21.11
N PHE A 118 14.72 5.03 20.26
CA PHE A 118 13.69 5.68 19.46
C PHE A 118 12.61 6.20 20.42
N GLU A 119 12.77 7.43 20.90
CA GLU A 119 11.66 8.18 21.46
C GLU A 119 10.58 8.25 20.39
N LYS A 120 9.39 7.76 20.75
CA LYS A 120 8.23 7.54 19.88
C LYS A 120 7.59 8.86 19.46
N HIS A 121 8.32 9.70 18.74
CA HIS A 121 7.74 10.82 18.02
C HIS A 121 7.22 10.28 16.69
N SER A 122 5.90 10.10 16.61
CA SER A 122 5.22 9.81 15.34
C SER A 122 5.58 10.91 14.35
N LEU A 123 6.33 10.56 13.29
CA LEU A 123 6.82 11.49 12.25
C LEU A 123 5.69 12.22 11.53
N THR A 124 4.46 11.71 11.64
CA THR A 124 3.23 12.35 11.16
C THR A 124 3.00 13.74 11.75
N ASN A 125 3.50 14.04 12.96
CA ASN A 125 3.40 15.38 13.54
C ASN A 125 4.52 16.33 13.12
N THR A 126 5.69 15.81 12.73
CA THR A 126 6.86 16.65 12.42
C THR A 126 6.92 17.04 10.94
N LEU A 127 6.39 16.20 10.04
CA LEU A 127 6.46 16.43 8.58
C LEU A 127 5.16 16.95 7.96
N ARG A 128 4.03 16.92 8.69
CA ARG A 128 2.73 17.48 8.25
C ARG A 128 2.77 18.92 7.70
N PRO A 129 3.64 19.84 8.17
CA PRO A 129 3.69 21.19 7.61
C PRO A 129 4.18 21.25 6.15
N TYR A 130 4.95 20.26 5.69
CA TYR A 130 5.66 20.32 4.42
C TYR A 130 4.94 19.60 3.27
N VAL A 131 3.93 18.78 3.56
CA VAL A 131 3.16 18.02 2.56
C VAL A 131 2.01 18.84 1.96
N LYS A 132 1.64 19.98 2.56
CA LYS A 132 0.49 20.80 2.12
C LYS A 132 0.72 21.69 0.89
N ASN A 133 1.91 21.63 0.26
CA ASN A 133 2.28 22.53 -0.85
C ASN A 133 2.53 21.81 -2.19
N PHE A 134 2.00 20.60 -2.35
CA PHE A 134 1.97 19.88 -3.63
C PHE A 134 0.54 19.51 -3.99
#